data_AF-A0A0D2GVP2-F1
#
_entry.id   AF-A0A0D2GVP2-F1
#
_cell.length_a   1.000
_cell.length_b   1.000
_cell.length_c   1.000
_cell.angle_alpha   90.00
_cell.angle_beta   90.00
_cell.angle_gamma   90.00
#
_symmetry.space_group_name_H-M   'P 1'
#
loop_
_entity.id
_entity.type
_entity.pdbx_description
1 polymer ?
#
loop_
_entity_poly.entity_id
_entity_poly.type
_entity_poly.pdbx_seq_one_letter_code
_entity_poly.pdbx_strand_id
1 'polypeptide(L)'
;MAPPEHPFPVSELDQHVRSLTVNYKEKSRKLPQDFDLKRDCELMELVQYTCTTPKQQYERALASGTGTARIECYPIVRLFRKCVKGGKVFHVETTAWEGQLAWKPPANPPPTGPINDNDQGKPTADDSSGNVITSYWNSWRSKK
;
A
#
# COMPACT_ATOMS: atom_id res chain seq x y z
N MET A 1 -4.26 19.73 6.53
CA MET A 1 -4.09 18.27 6.70
C MET A 1 -4.69 17.61 5.47
N ALA A 2 -3.98 16.66 4.84
CA ALA A 2 -4.55 15.89 3.75
C ALA A 2 -5.66 14.95 4.30
N PRO A 3 -6.75 14.71 3.55
CA PRO A 3 -7.75 13.73 3.94
C PRO A 3 -7.11 12.34 4.14
N PRO A 4 -7.59 11.53 5.10
CA PRO A 4 -7.20 10.13 5.18
C PRO A 4 -7.62 9.39 3.91
N GLU A 5 -6.67 8.72 3.27
CA GLU A 5 -6.91 7.81 2.14
C GLU A 5 -6.91 6.37 2.65
N HIS A 6 -7.82 5.54 2.13
CA HIS A 6 -7.84 4.11 2.44
C HIS A 6 -6.80 3.39 1.58
N PRO A 7 -5.81 2.71 2.17
CA PRO A 7 -4.86 1.92 1.38
C PRO A 7 -5.57 0.71 0.78
N PHE A 8 -5.23 0.38 -0.46
CA PHE A 8 -5.71 -0.80 -1.18
C PHE A 8 -4.52 -1.49 -1.86
N PRO A 9 -4.60 -2.81 -2.13
CA PRO A 9 -3.52 -3.53 -2.77
C PRO A 9 -3.35 -3.09 -4.23
N VAL A 10 -2.10 -3.07 -4.71
CA VAL A 10 -1.75 -2.62 -6.07
C VAL A 10 -2.47 -3.42 -7.16
N SER A 11 -2.78 -4.69 -6.91
CA SER A 11 -3.55 -5.55 -7.82
C SER A 11 -4.97 -5.04 -8.10
N GLU A 12 -5.54 -4.24 -7.19
CA GLU A 12 -6.90 -3.70 -7.31
C GLU A 12 -6.92 -2.30 -7.94
N LEU A 13 -5.78 -1.78 -8.43
CA LEU A 13 -5.69 -0.44 -9.00
C LEU A 13 -6.70 -0.22 -10.14
N ASP A 14 -6.83 -1.16 -11.07
CA ASP A 14 -7.78 -1.07 -12.18
C ASP A 14 -9.24 -0.95 -11.71
N GLN A 15 -9.58 -1.59 -10.60
CA GLN A 15 -10.90 -1.50 -10.00
C GLN A 15 -11.08 -0.18 -9.25
N HIS A 16 -10.11 0.22 -8.43
CA HIS A 16 -10.18 1.41 -7.58
C HIS A 16 -10.24 2.71 -8.41
N VAL A 17 -9.62 2.72 -9.59
CA VAL A 17 -9.72 3.86 -10.52
C VAL A 17 -11.15 4.15 -10.96
N ARG A 18 -12.05 3.16 -10.92
CA ARG A 18 -13.46 3.34 -11.31
C ARG A 18 -14.26 4.16 -10.31
N SER A 19 -13.76 4.38 -9.11
CA SER A 19 -14.39 5.20 -8.08
C SER A 19 -13.50 6.36 -7.63
N LEU A 20 -14.10 7.27 -6.86
CA LEU A 20 -13.43 8.39 -6.22
C LEU A 20 -14.14 8.73 -4.91
N THR A 21 -13.38 9.15 -3.90
CA THR A 21 -13.95 9.52 -2.61
C THR A 21 -14.36 11.00 -2.63
N VAL A 22 -15.63 11.28 -2.34
CA VAL A 22 -16.15 12.65 -2.14
C VAL A 22 -16.87 12.70 -0.81
N ASN A 23 -16.46 13.59 0.09
CA ASN A 23 -17.07 13.74 1.42
C ASN A 23 -17.14 12.39 2.18
N TYR A 24 -16.04 11.62 2.16
CA TYR A 24 -15.96 10.29 2.78
C TYR A 24 -16.96 9.26 2.22
N LYS A 25 -17.51 9.49 1.02
CA LYS A 25 -18.37 8.55 0.31
C LYS A 25 -17.76 8.18 -1.03
N GLU A 26 -17.72 6.89 -1.32
CA GLU A 26 -17.29 6.38 -2.61
C GLU A 26 -18.32 6.75 -3.69
N LYS A 27 -17.85 7.35 -4.78
CA LYS A 27 -18.66 7.70 -5.94
C LYS A 27 -18.02 7.12 -7.20
N SER A 28 -18.84 6.50 -8.05
CA SER A 28 -18.38 6.02 -9.35
C SER A 28 -17.95 7.20 -10.24
N ARG A 29 -16.79 7.07 -10.88
CA ARG A 29 -16.36 7.93 -11.99
C ARG A 29 -17.19 7.71 -13.24
N LYS A 30 -18.05 6.69 -13.28
CA LYS A 30 -18.88 6.26 -14.43
C LYS A 30 -18.06 5.96 -15.68
N LEU A 31 -16.87 5.37 -15.52
CA LEU A 31 -16.01 5.01 -16.65
C LEU A 31 -16.69 3.96 -17.54
N PRO A 32 -16.34 3.90 -18.85
CA PRO A 32 -16.79 2.82 -19.73
C PRO A 32 -16.51 1.44 -19.15
N GLN A 33 -17.30 0.44 -19.53
CA GLN A 33 -17.12 -0.92 -19.03
C GLN A 33 -15.77 -1.48 -19.46
N ASP A 34 -15.37 -1.21 -20.70
CA ASP A 34 -14.12 -1.61 -21.32
C ASP A 34 -12.93 -0.72 -20.97
N PHE A 35 -13.09 0.27 -20.07
CA PHE A 35 -12.02 1.17 -19.67
C PHE A 35 -10.77 0.42 -19.19
N ASP A 36 -9.63 0.76 -19.80
CA ASP A 36 -8.31 0.19 -19.51
C ASP A 36 -7.30 1.30 -19.26
N LEU A 37 -6.61 1.26 -18.12
CA LEU A 37 -5.59 2.24 -17.76
C LEU A 37 -4.48 2.33 -18.81
N LYS A 38 -4.06 1.19 -19.39
CA LYS A 38 -2.94 1.13 -20.32
C LYS A 38 -3.24 1.78 -21.66
N ARG A 39 -4.43 1.52 -22.18
CA ARG A 39 -4.91 2.00 -23.48
C ARG A 39 -5.49 3.41 -23.42
N ASP A 40 -6.24 3.74 -22.37
CA ASP A 40 -7.08 4.95 -22.35
C ASP A 40 -6.44 6.13 -21.59
N CYS A 41 -5.28 5.92 -20.96
CA CYS A 41 -4.58 6.96 -20.21
C CYS A 41 -3.12 7.09 -20.63
N GLU A 42 -2.63 8.32 -20.68
CA GLU A 42 -1.25 8.67 -21.02
C GLU A 42 -0.34 8.44 -19.80
N LEU A 43 0.76 7.71 -19.98
CA LEU A 43 1.76 7.51 -18.93
C LEU A 43 2.66 8.75 -18.84
N MET A 44 2.83 9.25 -17.62
CA MET A 44 3.60 10.43 -17.29
C MET A 44 4.52 10.14 -16.10
N GLU A 45 5.60 10.92 -16.02
CA GLU A 45 6.55 10.87 -14.92
C GLU A 45 6.63 12.21 -14.17
N LEU A 46 6.80 12.14 -12.86
CA LEU A 46 7.02 13.28 -11.98
C LEU A 46 8.22 13.00 -11.09
N VAL A 47 9.28 13.79 -11.25
CA VAL A 47 10.41 13.78 -10.33
C VAL A 47 10.08 14.67 -9.15
N GLN A 48 10.02 14.09 -7.96
CA GLN A 48 9.95 14.82 -6.69
C GLN A 48 11.28 14.67 -5.96
N TYR A 49 11.49 15.48 -4.92
CA TYR A 49 12.67 15.37 -4.06
C TYR A 49 12.24 15.09 -2.63
N THR A 50 12.87 14.09 -2.02
CA THR A 50 12.76 13.85 -0.58
C THR A 50 14.03 14.34 0.09
N CYS A 51 13.88 15.24 1.07
CA CYS A 51 15.01 15.82 1.78
C CYS A 51 15.14 15.20 3.17
N THR A 52 16.38 15.14 3.66
CA THR A 52 16.70 14.67 5.01
C THR A 52 15.92 15.44 6.07
N THR A 53 15.21 14.70 6.92
CA THR A 53 14.49 15.26 8.08
C THR A 53 15.46 15.89 9.10
N PRO A 54 15.01 16.79 9.98
CA PRO A 54 15.85 17.35 11.04
C PRO A 54 16.49 16.29 11.94
N LYS A 55 15.78 15.18 12.19
CA LYS A 55 16.32 14.03 12.94
C LYS A 55 17.49 13.37 12.21
N GLN A 56 17.33 13.07 10.92
CA GLN A 56 18.39 12.49 10.09
C GLN A 56 19.59 13.45 9.96
N GLN A 57 19.33 14.76 9.89
CA GLN A 57 20.37 15.79 9.89
C GLN A 57 21.17 15.75 11.20
N TYR A 58 20.50 15.73 12.36
CA TYR A 58 21.16 15.66 13.66
C TYR A 58 21.97 14.38 13.83
N GLU A 59 21.40 13.22 13.50
CA GLU A 59 22.09 11.93 13.55
C GLU A 59 23.36 11.94 12.68
N ARG A 60 23.31 12.57 11.50
CA ARG A 60 24.46 12.70 10.62
C ARG A 60 25.53 13.67 11.16
N ALA A 61 25.13 14.78 11.78
CA ALA A 61 26.06 15.74 12.38
C ALA A 61 26.86 15.12 13.53
N LEU A 62 26.21 14.25 14.32
CA LEU A 62 26.86 13.47 15.37
C LEU A 62 27.82 12.43 14.78
N ALA A 63 27.40 11.74 13.72
CA ALA A 63 28.21 10.70 13.08
C ALA A 63 29.44 11.25 12.33
N SER A 64 29.36 12.45 11.75
CA SER A 64 30.47 13.05 10.99
C SER A 64 31.54 13.70 11.87
N GLY A 65 31.26 13.97 13.15
CA GLY A 65 32.15 14.71 14.05
C GLY A 65 32.33 16.19 13.71
N THR A 66 31.74 16.68 12.60
CA THR A 66 31.87 18.07 12.14
C THR A 66 30.91 19.03 12.85
N GLY A 67 29.92 18.51 13.58
CA GLY A 67 28.88 19.31 14.25
C GLY A 67 27.94 20.04 13.27
N THR A 68 28.07 19.80 11.97
CA THR A 68 27.29 20.47 10.92
C THR A 68 26.51 19.43 10.13
N ALA A 69 25.19 19.63 10.05
CA ALA A 69 24.33 18.84 9.17
C ALA A 69 24.03 19.64 7.90
N ARG A 70 24.12 19.00 6.74
CA ARG A 70 23.61 19.55 5.48
C ARG A 70 22.29 18.89 5.13
N ILE A 71 21.37 19.67 4.58
CA ILE A 71 20.17 19.12 3.96
C ILE A 71 20.61 18.43 2.67
N GLU A 72 20.30 17.15 2.56
CA GLU A 72 20.46 16.41 1.31
C GLU A 72 19.09 16.04 0.78
N CYS A 73 18.88 16.27 -0.51
CA CYS A 73 17.63 15.95 -1.20
C CYS A 73 17.91 14.91 -2.28
N TYR A 74 17.14 13.84 -2.28
CA TYR A 74 17.28 12.74 -3.23
C TYR A 74 16.08 12.73 -4.17
N PRO A 75 16.31 12.57 -5.49
CA PRO A 75 15.22 12.50 -6.45
C PRO A 75 14.44 11.18 -6.27
N ILE A 76 13.12 11.26 -6.32
CA ILE A 76 12.21 10.13 -6.39
C ILE A 76 11.34 10.28 -7.65
N VAL A 77 11.31 9.25 -8.48
CA VAL A 77 10.47 9.23 -9.68
C VAL A 77 9.12 8.63 -9.31
N ARG A 78 8.04 9.37 -9.60
CA ARG A 78 6.66 8.88 -9.51
C ARG A 78 6.10 8.70 -10.91
N LEU A 79 5.43 7.59 -11.13
CA LEU A 79 4.69 7.33 -12.35
C LEU A 79 3.21 7.62 -12.11
N PHE A 80 2.58 8.25 -13.07
CA PHE A 80 1.14 8.49 -13.04
C PHE A 80 0.54 8.38 -14.42
N ARG A 81 -0.70 7.91 -14.47
CA ARG A 81 -1.52 7.92 -15.69
C ARG A 81 -2.47 9.11 -15.68
N LYS A 82 -2.44 9.88 -16.76
CA LYS A 82 -3.36 10.99 -17.03
C LYS A 82 -4.49 10.49 -17.92
N CYS A 83 -5.69 10.49 -17.36
CA CYS A 83 -6.90 10.01 -18.03
C CYS A 83 -7.84 11.17 -18.35
N VAL A 84 -8.53 11.12 -19.48
CA VAL A 84 -9.51 12.14 -19.88
C VAL A 84 -10.89 11.49 -20.06
N LYS A 85 -11.90 12.03 -19.37
CA LYS A 85 -13.27 11.53 -19.45
C LYS A 85 -14.28 12.67 -19.53
N GLY A 86 -15.00 12.75 -20.64
CA GLY A 86 -16.03 13.78 -20.86
C GLY A 86 -15.50 15.21 -20.64
N GLY A 87 -14.28 15.48 -21.11
CA GLY A 87 -13.59 16.76 -20.93
C GLY A 87 -12.95 16.99 -19.54
N LYS A 88 -13.12 16.06 -18.58
CA LYS A 88 -12.50 16.15 -17.26
C LYS A 88 -11.24 15.30 -17.20
N VAL A 89 -10.15 15.89 -16.72
CA VAL A 89 -8.87 15.21 -16.51
C VAL A 89 -8.81 14.65 -15.09
N PHE A 90 -8.28 13.46 -14.93
CA PHE A 90 -7.89 12.93 -13.63
C PHE A 90 -6.57 12.16 -13.72
N HIS A 91 -5.89 12.05 -12.59
CA HIS A 91 -4.60 11.39 -12.47
C HIS A 91 -4.71 10.16 -11.57
N VAL A 92 -3.98 9.11 -11.92
CA VAL A 92 -3.86 7.86 -11.17
C VAL A 92 -2.38 7.62 -10.92
N GLU A 93 -1.99 7.48 -9.66
CA GLU A 93 -0.62 7.14 -9.30
C GLU A 93 -0.38 5.65 -9.61
N THR A 94 0.70 5.34 -10.34
CA THR A 94 1.00 4.01 -10.87
C THR A 94 2.43 3.55 -10.58
N THR A 95 3.18 4.23 -9.70
CA THR A 95 4.60 3.91 -9.42
C THR A 95 4.78 2.47 -8.93
N ALA A 96 3.86 2.00 -8.07
CA ALA A 96 3.90 0.62 -7.58
C ALA A 96 3.31 -0.39 -8.59
N TRP A 97 2.66 0.07 -9.65
CA TRP A 97 2.03 -0.77 -10.67
C TRP A 97 2.89 -0.92 -11.94
N GLU A 98 3.82 0.01 -12.16
CA GLU A 98 4.59 0.14 -13.40
C GLU A 98 6.09 0.26 -13.16
N GLY A 99 6.87 0.03 -14.22
CA GLY A 99 8.32 0.18 -14.20
C GLY A 99 9.04 -0.86 -13.35
N GLN A 100 10.23 -0.49 -12.88
CA GLN A 100 11.13 -1.40 -12.14
C GLN A 100 10.65 -1.67 -10.70
N LEU A 101 9.83 -0.77 -10.15
CA LEU A 101 9.25 -0.88 -8.82
C LEU A 101 7.84 -1.51 -8.84
N ALA A 102 7.41 -2.03 -9.98
CA ALA A 102 6.13 -2.71 -10.12
C ALA A 102 6.05 -3.89 -9.12
N TRP A 103 5.00 -3.86 -8.31
CA TRP A 103 4.69 -4.90 -7.35
C TRP A 103 4.45 -6.22 -8.09
N LYS A 104 5.05 -7.29 -7.58
CA LYS A 104 4.83 -8.65 -8.06
C LYS A 104 4.13 -9.46 -6.98
N PRO A 105 3.12 -10.28 -7.33
CA PRO A 105 2.49 -11.16 -6.36
C PRO A 105 3.51 -12.14 -5.78
N PRO A 106 3.37 -12.52 -4.50
CA PRO A 106 4.21 -13.56 -3.91
C PRO A 106 4.01 -14.88 -4.66
N ALA A 107 5.10 -15.61 -4.91
CA ALA A 107 5.05 -16.88 -5.67
C ALA A 107 4.20 -17.96 -4.96
N ASN A 108 4.19 -17.95 -3.63
CA ASN A 108 3.35 -18.81 -2.80
C ASN A 108 2.47 -17.90 -1.93
N PRO A 109 1.22 -17.60 -2.34
CA PRO A 109 0.28 -16.97 -1.42
C PRO A 109 0.09 -17.90 -0.22
N PRO A 110 -0.02 -17.38 1.02
CA PRO A 110 -0.38 -18.22 2.15
C PRO A 110 -1.71 -18.93 1.80
N PRO A 111 -1.86 -20.21 2.17
CA PRO A 111 -3.09 -20.93 1.86
C PRO A 111 -4.27 -20.18 2.43
N THR A 112 -5.19 -19.76 1.56
CA THR A 112 -6.53 -19.30 1.94
C THR A 112 -7.27 -20.54 2.47
N GLY A 113 -6.98 -20.91 3.72
CA GLY A 113 -7.62 -22.04 4.36
C GLY A 113 -9.12 -21.78 4.41
N PRO A 114 -9.98 -22.71 3.98
CA PRO A 114 -11.40 -22.62 4.26
C PRO A 114 -11.59 -22.65 5.78
N ILE A 115 -12.29 -21.65 6.31
CA ILE A 115 -12.84 -21.71 7.66
C ILE A 115 -13.94 -22.78 7.60
N ASN A 116 -13.56 -24.04 7.79
CA ASN A 116 -14.52 -25.11 8.00
C ASN A 116 -14.86 -25.12 9.50
N ASP A 117 -16.05 -24.61 9.80
CA ASP A 117 -16.78 -24.94 11.02
C ASP A 117 -16.87 -26.46 11.17
N ASN A 118 -16.59 -26.93 12.38
CA ASN A 118 -16.61 -28.33 12.84
C ASN A 118 -15.40 -29.19 12.46
N ASP A 119 -14.43 -29.28 13.37
CA ASP A 119 -14.06 -30.61 13.86
C ASP A 119 -13.58 -30.57 15.32
N GLN A 120 -14.29 -31.31 16.17
CA GLN A 120 -13.93 -31.63 17.54
C GLN A 120 -13.08 -32.90 17.48
N GLY A 121 -11.75 -32.76 17.40
CA GLY A 121 -10.83 -33.90 17.26
C GLY A 121 -9.61 -33.78 18.18
N LYS A 122 -9.64 -34.56 19.25
CA LYS A 122 -8.68 -34.79 20.34
C LYS A 122 -7.18 -34.86 19.94
N PRO A 123 -6.24 -34.42 20.82
CA PRO A 123 -4.86 -34.11 20.45
C PRO A 123 -3.93 -35.33 20.47
N THR A 124 -3.05 -35.41 19.47
CA THR A 124 -1.81 -36.20 19.54
C THR A 124 -0.66 -35.28 19.93
N ALA A 125 0.06 -35.71 20.97
CA ALA A 125 1.27 -35.09 21.47
C ALA A 125 2.39 -35.14 20.43
N ASP A 126 3.35 -34.23 20.59
CA ASP A 126 4.63 -34.11 19.87
C ASP A 126 4.55 -33.35 18.53
N ASP A 127 4.73 -32.04 18.54
CA ASP A 127 6.08 -31.45 18.46
C ASP A 127 6.02 -29.91 18.59
N SER A 128 7.13 -29.36 19.06
CA SER A 128 7.30 -28.05 19.69
C SER A 128 7.17 -26.84 18.74
N SER A 129 5.95 -26.55 18.27
CA SER A 129 5.62 -25.25 17.68
C SER A 129 4.14 -24.88 17.87
N GLY A 130 3.62 -25.05 19.08
CA GLY A 130 2.34 -24.47 19.50
C GLY A 130 2.60 -23.24 20.38
N ASN A 131 1.89 -22.11 20.28
CA ASN A 131 0.78 -21.76 19.44
C ASN A 131 0.54 -20.25 19.71
N VAL A 132 1.01 -19.37 18.82
CA VAL A 132 0.84 -17.89 18.97
C VAL A 132 -0.66 -17.52 19.07
N ILE A 133 -1.52 -18.38 18.56
CA ILE A 133 -2.98 -18.23 18.62
C ILE A 133 -3.52 -18.45 20.04
N THR A 134 -2.95 -19.37 20.84
CA THR A 134 -3.37 -19.52 22.26
C THR A 134 -3.00 -18.31 23.12
N SER A 135 -1.87 -17.65 22.86
CA SER A 135 -1.52 -16.42 23.60
C SER A 135 -2.52 -15.30 23.36
N TYR A 136 -3.08 -15.19 22.14
CA TYR A 136 -4.08 -14.18 21.83
C TYR A 136 -5.41 -14.45 22.54
N TRP A 137 -5.87 -15.69 22.54
CA TRP A 137 -7.12 -16.08 23.20
C TRP A 137 -7.06 -15.99 24.74
N ASN A 138 -5.93 -16.36 25.36
CA ASN A 138 -5.77 -16.25 26.81
C ASN A 138 -5.75 -14.79 27.28
N SER A 139 -5.20 -13.88 26.47
CA SER A 139 -5.18 -12.45 26.80
C SER A 139 -6.56 -11.80 26.83
N TRP A 140 -7.51 -12.31 26.05
CA TRP A 140 -8.86 -11.75 25.95
C TRP A 140 -9.77 -12.23 27.08
N ARG A 141 -9.56 -13.44 27.59
CA ARG A 141 -10.38 -14.01 28.68
C ARG A 141 -10.03 -13.48 30.07
N SER A 142 -8.84 -12.91 30.27
CA SER A 142 -8.41 -12.43 31.59
C SER A 142 -8.87 -11.00 31.92
N LYS A 143 -9.79 -10.42 31.15
CA LYS A 143 -10.29 -9.04 31.32
C LYS A 143 -11.75 -8.90 31.75
N LYS A 144 -12.35 -9.94 32.32
CA LYS A 144 -13.57 -9.88 33.14
C LYS A 144 -13.46 -10.88 34.29
#